data_AF-A0A382V7J7-F1
#
_entry.id   AF-A0A382V7J7-F1
#
_cell.length_a   1.000
_cell.length_b   1.000
_cell.length_c   1.000
_cell.angle_alpha   90.00
_cell.angle_beta   90.00
_cell.angle_gamma   90.00
#
_symmetry.space_group_name_H-M   'P 1'
#
loop_
_entity.id
_entity.type
_entity.pdbx_description
1 polymer ?
#
loop_
_entity_poly.entity_id
_entity_poly.type
_entity_poly.pdbx_seq_one_letter_code
_entity_poly.pdbx_strand_id
1 'polypeptide(L)'
;MALPLLESMHPALARAAAASPKRMVNICSTLGLYSGSWFPTTGGAGYEATEYLSLIDGHRDRYTLFSGFAHQEQSGRQPHNSEITWLTAARRPGMDGFRNTISVDQVAANHLGYVTRFPSVVLSTVTPQSQSFTRSGAMVPAETSAAELFRKMFLQGTPEEVAREAQSLNDGGSILDRLKSQTTALRRRVSAGDQQKLDSYFEAVRTAEE
;
A
#
# COMPACT_ATOMS: atom_id res chain seq x y z
N MET A 1 4.72 -5.41 16.02
CA MET A 1 5.08 -5.32 14.59
C MET A 1 4.62 -6.55 13.85
N ALA A 2 4.02 -6.41 12.67
CA ALA A 2 3.75 -7.55 11.78
C ALA A 2 4.94 -7.69 10.86
N LEU A 3 5.66 -8.79 11.02
CA LEU A 3 6.77 -9.14 10.16
C LEU A 3 6.27 -9.34 8.73
N PRO A 4 7.10 -9.09 7.70
CA PRO A 4 6.83 -9.65 6.39
C PRO A 4 6.60 -11.16 6.54
N LEU A 5 5.75 -11.74 5.70
CA LEU A 5 5.53 -13.19 5.75
C LEU A 5 6.87 -13.88 5.50
N LEU A 6 7.41 -14.49 6.55
CA LEU A 6 8.65 -15.24 6.49
C LEU A 6 8.33 -16.67 6.10
N GLU A 7 9.14 -17.26 5.24
CA GLU A 7 9.00 -18.67 4.86
C GLU A 7 9.13 -19.58 6.09
N SER A 8 9.93 -19.14 7.06
CA SER A 8 10.14 -19.78 8.37
C SER A 8 8.91 -19.74 9.29
N MET A 9 7.83 -19.03 8.93
CA MET A 9 6.57 -19.01 9.67
C MET A 9 5.60 -20.13 9.23
N HIS A 10 5.97 -20.96 8.25
CA HIS A 10 5.20 -22.15 7.89
C HIS A 10 5.62 -23.37 8.74
N PRO A 11 4.69 -24.10 9.37
CA PRO A 11 5.03 -25.29 10.15
C PRO A 11 5.58 -26.41 9.25
N ALA A 12 6.69 -27.02 9.66
CA ALA A 12 7.40 -28.06 8.92
C ALA A 12 6.65 -29.41 8.79
N LEU A 13 5.61 -29.64 9.60
CA LEU A 13 4.81 -30.87 9.61
C LEU A 13 3.30 -30.54 9.57
N ALA A 14 2.76 -30.54 8.35
CA ALA A 14 1.36 -30.71 7.94
C ALA A 14 0.22 -29.87 8.59
N ARG A 15 -0.42 -29.04 7.75
CA ARG A 15 -1.86 -29.08 7.40
C ARG A 15 -2.03 -28.16 6.20
N ALA A 16 -2.88 -28.51 5.22
CA ALA A 16 -3.07 -27.78 3.96
C ALA A 16 -2.79 -26.28 4.13
N ALA A 17 -1.75 -25.77 3.47
CA ALA A 17 -1.30 -24.39 3.65
C ALA A 17 -2.53 -23.49 3.48
N ALA A 18 -3.01 -22.90 4.58
CA ALA A 18 -4.09 -21.94 4.50
C ALA A 18 -3.61 -20.86 3.54
N ALA A 19 -4.30 -20.71 2.40
CA ALA A 19 -3.88 -19.78 1.37
C ALA A 19 -3.72 -18.41 2.00
N SER A 20 -2.51 -17.83 1.91
CA SER A 20 -2.26 -16.52 2.49
C SER A 20 -3.27 -15.51 1.91
N PRO A 21 -3.85 -14.62 2.73
CA PRO A 21 -4.77 -13.62 2.23
C PRO A 21 -4.11 -12.81 1.12
N LYS A 22 -4.77 -12.77 -0.05
CA LYS A 22 -4.34 -11.93 -1.16
C LYS A 22 -4.52 -10.47 -0.75
N ARG A 23 -3.56 -9.63 -1.10
CA ARG A 23 -3.57 -8.19 -0.83
C ARG A 23 -3.57 -7.45 -2.15
N MET A 24 -4.31 -6.35 -2.19
CA MET A 24 -4.34 -5.43 -3.33
C MET A 24 -3.73 -4.10 -2.89
N VAL A 25 -2.85 -3.56 -3.72
CA VAL A 25 -2.23 -2.25 -3.51
C VAL A 25 -2.48 -1.43 -4.76
N ASN A 26 -3.04 -0.23 -4.59
CA ASN A 26 -3.24 0.72 -5.68
C ASN A 26 -2.36 1.93 -5.40
N ILE A 27 -1.46 2.24 -6.32
CA ILE A 27 -0.57 3.40 -6.25
C ILE A 27 -0.91 4.30 -7.43
N CYS A 28 -1.34 5.53 -7.15
CA CYS A 28 -1.46 6.56 -8.16
C CYS A 28 -0.20 7.41 -8.15
N SER A 29 0.50 7.49 -9.28
CA SER A 29 1.52 8.52 -9.48
C SER A 29 0.80 9.81 -9.83
N THR A 30 0.75 10.77 -8.89
CA THR A 30 0.16 12.09 -9.12
C THR A 30 0.78 12.73 -10.36
N LEU A 31 -0.05 13.32 -11.22
CA LEU A 31 0.30 13.84 -12.56
C LEU A 31 0.78 12.82 -13.59
N GLY A 32 0.92 11.55 -13.23
CA GLY A 32 1.34 10.47 -14.11
C GLY A 32 2.85 10.41 -14.35
N LEU A 33 3.24 9.60 -15.34
CA LEU A 33 4.62 9.42 -15.79
C LEU A 33 4.74 9.92 -17.23
N TYR A 34 5.94 10.34 -17.64
CA TYR A 34 6.19 10.68 -19.03
C TYR A 34 6.00 9.45 -19.93
N SER A 35 5.03 9.52 -20.83
CA SER A 35 4.56 8.36 -21.60
C SER A 35 5.64 7.77 -22.52
N GLY A 36 6.50 8.61 -23.10
CA GLY A 36 7.57 8.17 -23.99
C GLY A 36 8.65 7.32 -23.32
N SER A 37 8.87 7.51 -22.01
CA SER A 37 9.81 6.71 -21.21
C SER A 37 9.13 5.55 -20.47
N TRP A 38 7.78 5.52 -20.42
CA TRP A 38 7.00 4.49 -19.71
C TRP A 38 6.43 3.41 -20.64
N PHE A 39 5.80 3.79 -21.76
CA PHE A 39 5.11 2.85 -22.62
C PHE A 39 5.98 2.38 -23.79
N PRO A 40 6.15 1.07 -24.00
CA PRO A 40 6.77 0.53 -25.21
C PRO A 40 5.96 0.88 -26.45
N THR A 41 6.63 0.91 -27.61
CA THR A 41 6.01 1.15 -28.92
C THR A 41 5.35 -0.09 -29.52
N THR A 42 5.72 -1.28 -29.04
CA THR A 42 5.20 -2.57 -29.48
C THR A 42 4.38 -3.25 -28.39
N GLY A 43 3.38 -4.03 -28.80
CA GLY A 43 2.55 -4.84 -27.90
C GLY A 43 3.07 -6.28 -27.73
N GLY A 44 2.46 -7.02 -26.81
CA GLY A 44 2.83 -8.41 -26.50
C GLY A 44 3.86 -8.54 -25.38
N ALA A 45 4.24 -9.76 -25.01
CA ALA A 45 5.15 -9.98 -23.88
C ALA A 45 6.63 -9.61 -24.18
N GLY A 46 6.99 -9.55 -25.46
CA GLY A 46 8.36 -9.38 -25.93
C GLY A 46 8.76 -7.94 -26.29
N TYR A 47 8.05 -6.92 -25.79
CA TYR A 47 8.44 -5.52 -26.04
C TYR A 47 9.82 -5.21 -25.44
N GLU A 48 10.59 -4.33 -26.08
CA GLU A 48 11.85 -3.82 -25.50
C GLU A 48 11.56 -2.97 -24.26
N ALA A 49 12.33 -3.18 -23.19
CA ALA A 49 12.18 -2.39 -21.96
C ALA A 49 12.42 -0.90 -22.26
N THR A 50 11.49 -0.04 -21.86
CA THR A 50 11.69 1.41 -21.89
C THR A 50 12.56 1.85 -20.71
N GLU A 51 13.00 3.12 -20.71
CA GLU A 51 13.83 3.71 -19.65
C GLU A 51 13.30 3.43 -18.23
N TYR A 52 11.99 3.57 -17.99
CA TYR A 52 11.42 3.34 -16.66
C TYR A 52 11.20 1.85 -16.38
N LEU A 53 10.85 1.06 -17.40
CA LEU A 53 10.64 -0.38 -17.22
C LEU A 53 11.97 -1.14 -17.07
N SER A 54 13.09 -0.61 -17.56
CA SER A 54 14.41 -1.23 -17.38
C SER A 54 14.79 -1.35 -15.90
N LEU A 55 14.26 -0.47 -15.04
CA LEU A 55 14.46 -0.53 -13.59
C LEU A 55 13.80 -1.76 -12.93
N ILE A 56 12.79 -2.35 -13.58
CA ILE A 56 12.01 -3.49 -13.06
C ILE A 56 12.00 -4.68 -14.03
N ASP A 57 12.83 -4.67 -15.07
CA ASP A 57 12.78 -5.65 -16.17
C ASP A 57 13.09 -7.08 -15.71
N GLY A 58 13.86 -7.23 -14.63
CA GLY A 58 14.09 -8.52 -13.97
C GLY A 58 12.82 -9.20 -13.42
N HIS A 59 11.68 -8.49 -13.42
CA HIS A 59 10.36 -8.98 -13.00
C HIS A 59 9.35 -9.04 -14.15
N ARG A 60 9.79 -9.06 -15.41
CA ARG A 60 8.93 -9.02 -16.61
C ARG A 60 7.82 -10.06 -16.64
N ASP A 61 8.02 -11.23 -16.05
CA ASP A 61 7.02 -12.30 -15.92
C ASP A 61 6.01 -12.08 -14.76
N ARG A 62 6.20 -11.01 -13.98
CA ARG A 62 5.43 -10.70 -12.75
C ARG A 62 4.56 -9.45 -12.86
N TYR A 63 4.61 -8.74 -13.98
CA TYR A 63 3.74 -7.58 -14.21
C TYR A 63 3.15 -7.57 -15.62
N THR A 64 2.08 -6.82 -15.79
CA THR A 64 1.46 -6.57 -17.10
C THR A 64 1.23 -5.09 -17.25
N LEU A 65 1.66 -4.55 -18.38
CA LEU A 65 1.45 -3.16 -18.72
C LEU A 65 0.19 -3.02 -19.58
N PHE A 66 -0.71 -2.13 -19.16
CA PHE A 66 -1.93 -1.79 -19.89
C PHE A 66 -1.78 -0.37 -20.47
N SER A 67 -1.99 -0.21 -21.77
CA SER A 67 -1.97 1.08 -22.46
C SER A 67 -3.25 1.27 -23.28
N GLY A 68 -3.52 2.52 -23.69
CA GLY A 68 -4.71 2.85 -24.50
C GLY A 68 -6.02 2.95 -23.73
N PHE A 69 -5.99 2.90 -22.39
CA PHE A 69 -7.18 3.11 -21.56
C PHE A 69 -7.29 4.57 -21.11
N ALA A 70 -8.51 5.09 -21.11
CA ALA A 70 -8.84 6.38 -20.53
C ALA A 70 -10.25 6.33 -19.95
N HIS A 71 -10.44 6.97 -18.80
CA HIS A 71 -11.79 7.21 -18.28
C HIS A 71 -12.50 8.23 -19.19
N GLN A 72 -13.82 8.09 -19.34
CA GLN A 72 -14.62 8.99 -20.17
C GLN A 72 -14.93 10.29 -19.44
N GLU A 73 -15.06 11.39 -20.19
CA GLU A 73 -15.52 12.70 -19.68
C GLU A 73 -14.71 13.22 -18.48
N GLN A 74 -13.38 13.17 -18.58
CA GLN A 74 -12.44 13.56 -17.52
C GLN A 74 -12.07 15.04 -17.52
N SER A 75 -12.74 15.84 -18.37
CA SER A 75 -12.68 17.30 -18.34
C SER A 75 -13.36 17.80 -17.07
N GLY A 76 -12.58 17.91 -16.00
CA GLY A 76 -13.04 18.47 -14.74
C GLY A 76 -13.07 19.99 -14.75
N ARG A 77 -13.50 20.57 -13.62
CA ARG A 77 -13.43 22.02 -13.39
C ARG A 77 -11.99 22.57 -13.49
N GLN A 78 -11.00 21.75 -13.17
CA GLN A 78 -9.56 22.04 -13.31
C GLN A 78 -8.83 20.82 -13.89
N PRO A 79 -7.68 21.00 -14.57
CA PRO A 79 -6.93 19.90 -15.19
C PRO A 79 -6.52 18.77 -14.23
N HIS A 80 -6.33 19.07 -12.95
CA HIS A 80 -5.90 18.10 -11.94
C HIS A 80 -7.06 17.30 -11.33
N ASN A 81 -8.32 17.68 -11.59
CA ASN A 81 -9.46 17.05 -10.94
C ASN A 81 -9.67 15.59 -11.35
N SER A 82 -9.13 15.13 -12.47
CA SER A 82 -9.26 13.72 -12.89
C SER A 82 -8.69 12.74 -11.86
N GLU A 83 -7.73 13.17 -11.04
CA GLU A 83 -7.12 12.34 -10.00
C GLU A 83 -8.15 11.78 -9.00
N ILE A 84 -9.18 12.56 -8.64
CA ILE A 84 -10.20 12.14 -7.66
C ILE A 84 -11.16 11.06 -8.18
N THR A 85 -11.01 10.64 -9.44
CA THR A 85 -11.87 9.64 -10.09
C THR A 85 -11.12 8.43 -10.59
N TRP A 86 -9.81 8.34 -10.31
CA TRP A 86 -8.97 7.27 -10.81
C TRP A 86 -9.53 5.87 -10.51
N LEU A 87 -10.04 5.64 -9.29
CA LEU A 87 -10.60 4.35 -8.87
C LEU A 87 -12.12 4.23 -9.03
N THR A 88 -12.82 5.25 -9.53
CA THR A 88 -14.29 5.27 -9.66
C THR A 88 -14.78 5.43 -11.10
N ALA A 89 -13.92 5.96 -11.99
CA ALA A 89 -14.27 6.39 -13.34
C ALA A 89 -15.46 7.39 -13.39
N ALA A 90 -15.73 8.09 -12.29
CA ALA A 90 -16.80 9.08 -12.27
C ALA A 90 -16.53 10.19 -13.31
N ARG A 91 -17.59 10.63 -13.97
CA ARG A 91 -17.52 11.60 -15.07
C ARG A 91 -17.57 13.03 -14.54
N ARG A 92 -16.95 13.96 -15.26
CA ARG A 92 -16.98 15.43 -15.02
C ARG A 92 -16.49 15.82 -13.62
N PRO A 93 -15.24 15.51 -13.26
CA PRO A 93 -14.74 15.67 -11.90
C PRO A 93 -14.69 17.13 -11.41
N GLY A 94 -15.30 17.37 -10.25
CA GLY A 94 -15.34 18.70 -9.61
C GLY A 94 -16.22 19.74 -10.31
N MET A 95 -17.06 19.32 -11.26
CA MET A 95 -18.15 20.14 -11.81
C MET A 95 -19.36 20.16 -10.87
N ASP A 96 -20.31 21.07 -11.09
CA ASP A 96 -21.52 21.15 -10.28
C ASP A 96 -22.33 19.84 -10.34
N GLY A 97 -22.79 19.37 -9.19
CA GLY A 97 -23.49 18.09 -9.06
C GLY A 97 -22.60 16.86 -9.21
N PHE A 98 -21.28 17.02 -9.31
CA PHE A 98 -20.34 15.91 -9.31
C PHE A 98 -20.47 15.07 -8.04
N ARG A 99 -20.52 13.75 -8.22
CA ARG A 99 -20.53 12.78 -7.13
C ARG A 99 -19.77 11.55 -7.55
N ASN A 100 -18.85 11.10 -6.70
CA ASN A 100 -18.19 9.82 -6.89
C ASN A 100 -19.15 8.65 -6.60
N THR A 101 -18.72 7.46 -6.98
CA THR A 101 -19.40 6.20 -6.61
C THR A 101 -18.42 5.31 -5.87
N ILE A 102 -18.79 4.05 -5.59
CA ILE A 102 -17.88 3.12 -4.94
C ILE A 102 -16.59 2.96 -5.76
N SER A 103 -15.44 3.10 -5.12
CA SER A 103 -14.15 2.88 -5.77
C SER A 103 -13.76 1.41 -5.77
N VAL A 104 -12.91 1.00 -6.72
CA VAL A 104 -12.50 -0.41 -6.92
C VAL A 104 -11.85 -1.02 -5.68
N ASP A 105 -11.05 -0.26 -4.94
CA ASP A 105 -10.47 -0.68 -3.66
C ASP A 105 -11.53 -0.94 -2.58
N GLN A 106 -12.59 -0.12 -2.52
CA GLN A 106 -13.69 -0.32 -1.58
C GLN A 106 -14.60 -1.49 -2.00
N VAL A 107 -14.73 -1.76 -3.31
CA VAL A 107 -15.36 -3.01 -3.80
C VAL A 107 -14.56 -4.22 -3.33
N ALA A 108 -13.22 -4.19 -3.47
CA ALA A 108 -12.36 -5.28 -3.02
C ALA A 108 -12.42 -5.47 -1.49
N ALA A 109 -12.37 -4.38 -0.73
CA ALA A 109 -12.49 -4.40 0.74
C ALA A 109 -13.82 -5.02 1.21
N ASN A 110 -14.93 -4.75 0.53
CA ASN A 110 -16.22 -5.36 0.87
C ASN A 110 -16.26 -6.87 0.62
N HIS A 111 -15.50 -7.38 -0.35
CA HIS A 111 -15.49 -8.81 -0.69
C HIS A 111 -14.41 -9.61 0.02
N LEU A 112 -13.28 -8.99 0.38
CA LEU A 112 -12.10 -9.68 0.92
C LEU A 112 -11.68 -9.16 2.30
N GLY A 113 -12.24 -8.05 2.77
CA GLY A 113 -11.82 -7.42 4.02
C GLY A 113 -12.20 -8.20 5.27
N TYR A 114 -13.13 -9.15 5.19
CA TYR A 114 -13.55 -9.96 6.35
C TYR A 114 -12.48 -10.98 6.79
N VAL A 115 -11.47 -11.26 5.96
CA VAL A 115 -10.34 -12.14 6.30
C VAL A 115 -9.08 -11.37 6.70
N THR A 116 -9.16 -10.04 6.80
CA THR A 116 -8.03 -9.19 7.21
C THR A 116 -8.42 -8.35 8.43
N ARG A 117 -7.43 -8.02 9.28
CA ARG A 117 -7.66 -7.15 10.45
C ARG A 117 -8.16 -5.76 10.05
N PHE A 118 -7.61 -5.22 8.97
CA PHE A 118 -8.05 -3.98 8.35
C PHE A 118 -8.59 -4.31 6.97
N PRO A 119 -9.87 -4.04 6.68
CA PRO A 119 -10.46 -4.33 5.37
C PRO A 119 -9.93 -3.39 4.28
N SER A 120 -9.51 -2.18 4.67
CA SER A 120 -8.93 -1.16 3.79
C SER A 120 -7.98 -0.29 4.60
N VAL A 121 -6.87 0.12 3.99
CA VAL A 121 -5.93 1.11 4.53
C VAL A 121 -5.70 2.14 3.42
N VAL A 122 -6.12 3.37 3.66
CA VAL A 122 -6.04 4.47 2.69
C VAL A 122 -4.94 5.41 3.15
N LEU A 123 -3.95 5.66 2.29
CA LEU A 123 -2.74 6.42 2.63
C LEU A 123 -2.55 7.56 1.63
N SER A 124 -1.92 8.63 2.10
CA SER A 124 -1.51 9.78 1.30
C SER A 124 -0.27 10.42 1.92
N THR A 125 0.53 11.10 1.11
CA THR A 125 1.80 11.69 1.56
C THR A 125 1.66 13.13 2.06
N VAL A 126 0.64 13.87 1.60
CA VAL A 126 0.54 15.32 1.86
C VAL A 126 -0.77 15.71 2.54
N THR A 127 -1.91 15.22 2.03
CA THR A 127 -3.23 15.64 2.52
C THR A 127 -4.13 14.43 2.75
N PRO A 128 -5.15 14.51 3.63
CA PRO A 128 -6.10 13.42 3.84
C PRO A 128 -7.05 13.21 2.64
N GLN A 129 -6.89 13.99 1.56
CA GLN A 129 -7.63 13.78 0.32
C GLN A 129 -7.16 12.50 -0.34
N SER A 130 -8.10 11.60 -0.64
CA SER A 130 -7.81 10.28 -1.19
C SER A 130 -8.58 10.02 -2.49
N GLN A 131 -8.30 8.87 -3.09
CA GLN A 131 -8.99 8.37 -4.28
C GLN A 131 -9.97 7.23 -3.95
N SER A 132 -10.21 6.99 -2.66
CA SER A 132 -11.07 5.93 -2.14
C SER A 132 -12.44 6.49 -1.77
N PHE A 133 -13.50 5.88 -2.29
CA PHE A 133 -14.87 6.35 -2.12
C PHE A 133 -15.81 5.21 -1.72
N THR A 134 -16.61 5.47 -0.70
CA THR A 134 -17.66 4.57 -0.21
C THR A 134 -18.77 4.38 -1.25
N ARG A 135 -19.69 3.43 -1.01
CA ARG A 135 -20.85 3.21 -1.90
C ARG A 135 -21.74 4.45 -2.08
N SER A 136 -21.81 5.32 -1.08
CA SER A 136 -22.55 6.58 -1.18
C SER A 136 -21.78 7.68 -1.92
N GLY A 137 -20.54 7.43 -2.34
CA GLY A 137 -19.69 8.45 -2.97
C GLY A 137 -18.99 9.38 -1.98
N ALA A 138 -19.06 9.11 -0.68
CA ALA A 138 -18.27 9.84 0.31
C ALA A 138 -16.81 9.37 0.28
N MET A 139 -15.88 10.32 0.25
CA MET A 139 -14.45 10.05 0.29
C MET A 139 -14.06 9.39 1.62
N VAL A 140 -13.24 8.35 1.55
CA VAL A 140 -12.59 7.74 2.72
C VAL A 140 -11.31 8.52 2.98
N PRO A 141 -11.16 9.24 4.10
CA PRO A 141 -9.95 10.03 4.35
C PRO A 141 -8.70 9.16 4.40
N ALA A 142 -7.60 9.67 3.82
CA ALA A 142 -6.31 9.03 3.91
C ALA A 142 -5.63 9.30 5.26
N GLU A 143 -4.92 8.31 5.79
CA GLU A 143 -3.93 8.51 6.84
C GLU A 143 -2.65 9.11 6.21
N THR A 144 -2.17 10.21 6.80
CA THR A 144 -0.98 10.91 6.33
C THR A 144 0.20 10.76 7.29
N SER A 145 -0.03 10.26 8.51
CA SER A 145 1.01 10.03 9.51
C SER A 145 1.42 8.57 9.53
N ALA A 146 2.69 8.31 9.19
CA ALA A 146 3.30 7.00 9.32
C ALA A 146 3.27 6.50 10.78
N ALA A 147 3.49 7.40 11.74
CA ALA A 147 3.43 7.09 13.17
C ALA A 147 2.02 6.67 13.62
N GLU A 148 0.97 7.36 13.18
CA GLU A 148 -0.41 6.98 13.51
C GLU A 148 -0.84 5.68 12.82
N LEU A 149 -0.41 5.47 11.58
CA LEU A 149 -0.60 4.21 10.89
C LEU A 149 0.06 3.06 11.64
N PHE A 150 1.34 3.24 12.01
CA PHE A 150 2.10 2.28 12.80
C PHE A 150 1.38 1.99 14.11
N ARG A 151 0.94 3.04 14.81
CA ARG A 151 0.20 2.94 16.07
C ARG A 151 -1.05 2.07 15.91
N LYS A 152 -1.88 2.36 14.90
CA LYS A 152 -3.08 1.58 14.58
C LYS A 152 -2.76 0.12 14.24
N MET A 153 -1.70 -0.12 13.47
CA MET A 153 -1.34 -1.46 13.03
C MET A 153 -0.69 -2.31 14.11
N PHE A 154 0.07 -1.73 15.04
CA PHE A 154 0.99 -2.50 15.86
C PHE A 154 0.87 -2.29 17.36
N LEU A 155 0.29 -1.18 17.85
CA LEU A 155 0.06 -1.06 19.29
C LEU A 155 -1.18 -1.86 19.68
N GLN A 156 -0.96 -2.83 20.57
CA GLN A 156 -1.98 -3.69 21.17
C GLN A 156 -1.64 -3.79 22.66
N GLY A 157 -2.65 -3.62 23.52
CA GLY A 157 -2.46 -3.66 24.96
C GLY A 157 -3.61 -2.96 25.70
N THR A 158 -3.48 -2.86 27.01
CA THR A 158 -4.40 -2.05 27.83
C THR A 158 -4.26 -0.57 27.47
N PRO A 159 -5.25 0.28 27.78
CA PRO A 159 -5.16 1.72 27.53
C PRO A 159 -3.89 2.37 28.11
N GLU A 160 -3.42 1.88 29.27
CA GLU A 160 -2.19 2.33 29.92
C GLU A 160 -0.94 1.91 29.14
N GLU A 161 -0.90 0.68 28.61
CA GLU A 161 0.20 0.19 27.77
C GLU A 161 0.28 0.97 26.45
N VAL A 162 -0.88 1.22 25.83
CA VAL A 162 -0.97 2.01 24.60
C VAL A 162 -0.59 3.48 24.85
N ALA A 163 -1.00 4.07 25.97
CA ALA A 163 -0.65 5.45 26.33
C ALA A 163 0.84 5.60 26.62
N ARG A 164 1.43 4.67 27.38
CA ARG A 164 2.87 4.63 27.64
C ARG A 164 3.67 4.48 26.34
N GLU A 165 3.18 3.67 25.42
CA GLU A 165 3.87 3.45 24.16
C GLU A 165 3.70 4.60 23.18
N ALA A 166 2.52 5.20 23.09
CA ALA A 166 2.30 6.44 22.34
C ALA A 166 3.17 7.60 22.85
N GLN A 167 3.28 7.75 24.18
CA GLN A 167 4.16 8.75 24.79
C GLN A 167 5.63 8.52 24.38
N SER A 168 6.09 7.28 24.43
CA SER A 168 7.45 6.96 24.00
C SER A 168 7.72 7.25 22.54
N LEU A 169 6.73 7.10 21.65
CA LEU A 169 6.87 7.43 20.24
C LEU A 169 6.98 8.95 20.05
N ASN A 170 6.16 9.72 20.78
CA ASN A 170 6.21 11.18 20.77
C ASN A 170 7.54 11.73 21.32
N ASP A 171 8.15 11.02 22.28
CA ASP A 171 9.44 11.38 22.86
C ASP A 171 10.64 11.01 21.96
N GLY A 172 10.41 10.55 20.72
CA GLY A 172 11.45 10.21 19.75
C GLY A 172 12.16 8.88 20.04
N GLY A 173 11.55 7.98 20.80
CA GLY A 173 12.12 6.66 21.05
C GLY A 173 12.03 5.78 19.80
N SER A 174 13.18 5.29 19.31
CA SER A 174 13.19 4.31 18.20
C SER A 174 12.50 3.02 18.62
N ILE A 175 11.52 2.60 17.82
CA ILE A 175 10.79 1.35 18.01
C ILE A 175 11.74 0.17 17.81
N LEU A 176 12.67 0.29 16.86
CA LEU A 176 13.65 -0.76 16.56
C LEU A 176 14.59 -1.04 17.72
N ASP A 177 14.99 -0.01 18.47
CA ASP A 177 15.84 -0.17 19.65
C ASP A 177 15.15 -0.95 20.76
N ARG A 178 13.84 -0.75 20.93
CA ARG A 178 13.03 -1.49 21.91
C ARG A 178 12.78 -2.95 21.49
N LEU A 179 12.71 -3.21 20.20
CA LEU A 179 12.46 -4.55 19.67
C LEU A 179 13.75 -5.34 19.41
N LYS A 180 14.92 -4.75 19.64
CA LYS A 180 16.25 -5.33 19.39
C LYS A 180 16.42 -6.74 19.95
N SER A 181 15.92 -7.01 21.16
CA SER A 181 16.00 -8.35 21.78
C SER A 181 15.12 -9.37 21.06
N GLN A 182 13.88 -9.00 20.73
CA GLN A 182 12.92 -9.82 19.98
C GLN A 182 13.40 -10.06 18.55
N THR A 183 13.93 -9.04 17.88
CA THR A 183 14.54 -9.11 16.55
C THR A 183 15.74 -10.05 16.54
N THR A 184 16.62 -9.98 17.55
CA THR A 184 17.78 -10.87 17.66
C THR A 184 17.35 -12.32 17.88
N ALA A 185 16.32 -12.54 18.70
CA ALA A 185 15.77 -13.88 18.93
C ALA A 185 15.11 -14.45 17.65
N LEU A 186 14.38 -13.62 16.91
CA LEU A 186 13.75 -14.01 15.64
C LEU A 186 14.79 -14.35 14.57
N ARG A 187 15.84 -13.53 14.40
CA ARG A 187 16.92 -13.78 13.44
C ARG A 187 17.56 -15.18 13.59
N ARG A 188 17.64 -15.70 14.82
CA ARG A 188 18.16 -17.06 15.10
C ARG A 188 17.23 -18.20 14.67
N ARG A 189 15.97 -17.91 14.38
CA ARG A 189 14.92 -18.91 14.09
C ARG A 189 14.46 -18.91 12.63
N VAL A 190 15.00 -18.01 11.80
CA VAL A 190 14.55 -17.79 10.42
C VAL A 190 15.66 -18.11 9.43
N SER A 191 15.28 -18.49 8.21
CA SER A 191 16.19 -18.81 7.11
C SER A 191 17.05 -17.61 6.69
N ALA A 192 18.16 -17.85 5.98
CA ALA A 192 19.02 -16.77 5.47
C ALA A 192 18.26 -15.82 4.52
N GLY A 193 17.34 -16.34 3.70
CA GLY A 193 16.49 -15.52 2.83
C GLY A 193 15.49 -14.65 3.61
N ASP A 194 14.95 -15.17 4.71
CA ASP A 194 14.09 -14.39 5.60
C ASP A 194 14.86 -13.33 6.40
N GLN A 195 16.12 -13.60 6.75
CA GLN A 195 17.00 -12.59 7.37
C GLN A 195 17.19 -11.37 6.46
N GLN A 196 17.43 -11.58 5.16
CA GLN A 196 17.55 -10.48 4.20
C GLN A 196 16.25 -9.66 4.09
N LYS A 197 15.08 -10.31 4.03
CA LYS A 197 13.78 -9.62 4.04
C LYS A 197 13.57 -8.80 5.32
N LEU A 198 13.97 -9.33 6.47
CA LEU A 198 13.90 -8.62 7.74
C LEU A 198 14.83 -7.42 7.77
N ASP A 199 16.03 -7.53 7.21
CA ASP A 199 16.99 -6.43 7.16
C ASP A 199 16.45 -5.27 6.31
N SER A 200 15.92 -5.55 5.12
CA SER A 200 15.27 -4.53 4.29
C SER A 200 14.05 -3.91 4.98
N TYR A 201 13.26 -4.71 5.71
CA TYR A 201 12.12 -4.21 6.47
C TYR A 201 12.54 -3.28 7.60
N PHE A 202 13.54 -3.66 8.41
CA PHE A 202 13.99 -2.82 9.53
C PHE A 202 14.68 -1.55 9.06
N GLU A 203 15.40 -1.59 7.95
CA GLU A 203 15.98 -0.38 7.38
C GLU A 203 14.89 0.59 6.89
N ALA A 204 13.87 0.08 6.19
CA ALA A 204 12.74 0.90 5.78
C ALA A 204 11.97 1.51 6.97
N VAL A 205 11.84 0.77 8.07
CA VAL A 205 11.25 1.30 9.31
C VAL A 205 12.13 2.40 9.91
N ARG A 206 13.46 2.21 9.96
CA ARG A 206 14.38 3.23 10.49
C ARG A 206 14.30 4.52 9.70
N THR A 207 14.33 4.45 8.37
CA THR A 207 14.18 5.64 7.50
C THR A 207 12.82 6.31 7.67
N ALA A 208 11.77 5.56 8.03
CA ALA A 208 10.45 6.13 8.30
C ALA A 208 10.31 6.73 9.72
N GLU A 209 11.23 6.41 10.65
CA GLU A 209 11.31 7.03 11.98
C GLU A 209 12.03 8.39 11.95
N GLU A 210 12.84 8.65 10.94
CA GLU A 210 13.56 9.93 10.69
C GLU A 210 12.65 11.00 10.06
#